data_AF-A0A940PBQ7-F1
#
_entry.id   AF-A0A940PBQ7-F1
#
_cell.length_a   1.000
_cell.length_b   1.000
_cell.length_c   1.000
_cell.angle_alpha   90.00
_cell.angle_beta   90.00
_cell.angle_gamma   90.00
#
_symmetry.space_group_name_H-M   'P 1'
#
loop_
_entity.id
_entity.type
_entity.pdbx_description
1 polymer ?
#
loop_
_entity_poly.entity_id
_entity_poly.type
_entity_poly.pdbx_seq_one_letter_code
_entity_poly.pdbx_strand_id
1 'polypeptide(L)'
;MEILIELSPIVEGYAAKINTLPDFNLQGINQDVLLTSLPDALRHFISEWEGETNPKSLKYQQEFPVVQRIKSRGFYQSTIYRIKEVLAQKQLTHIDLELIHCLQRKDYEALMA
;
A
#
# COMPACT_ATOMS: atom_id res chain seq x y z
N MET A 1 -7.80 -6.56 11.47
CA MET A 1 -7.29 -6.95 10.15
C MET A 1 -6.23 -5.94 9.76
N GLU A 2 -4.99 -6.41 9.72
CA GLU A 2 -3.83 -5.62 9.29
C GLU A 2 -3.78 -5.63 7.76
N ILE A 3 -3.63 -4.46 7.16
CA ILE A 3 -3.49 -4.30 5.70
C ILE A 3 -2.01 -4.08 5.44
N LEU A 4 -1.36 -5.10 4.91
CA LEU A 4 0.08 -5.11 4.67
C LEU A 4 0.35 -5.03 3.19
N ILE A 5 1.19 -4.07 2.80
CA ILE A 5 1.80 -4.00 1.48
C ILE A 5 3.13 -4.74 1.57
N GLU A 6 3.17 -5.95 1.03
CA GLU A 6 4.35 -6.80 1.00
C GLU A 6 5.24 -6.40 -0.17
N LEU A 7 6.51 -6.11 0.11
CA LEU A 7 7.53 -5.77 -0.87
C LEU A 7 8.48 -6.96 -1.01
N SER A 8 8.58 -7.51 -2.21
CA SER A 8 9.43 -8.67 -2.46
C SER A 8 10.31 -8.45 -3.69
N PRO A 9 11.59 -8.84 -3.65
CA PRO A 9 12.42 -8.87 -4.85
C PRO A 9 11.92 -9.98 -5.78
N ILE A 10 11.93 -9.69 -7.08
CA ILE A 10 11.61 -10.64 -8.16
C ILE A 10 12.78 -10.69 -9.15
N VAL A 11 12.75 -11.64 -10.10
CA VAL A 11 13.84 -11.86 -11.07
C VAL A 11 14.25 -10.56 -11.79
N GLU A 12 13.29 -9.70 -12.12
CA GLU A 12 13.52 -8.42 -12.81
C GLU A 12 13.00 -7.22 -12.00
N GLY A 13 13.36 -7.14 -10.72
CA GLY A 13 13.12 -5.95 -9.89
C GLY A 13 12.41 -6.25 -8.58
N TYR A 14 11.31 -5.54 -8.31
CA TYR A 14 10.52 -5.67 -7.10
C TYR A 14 9.02 -5.77 -7.42
N ALA A 15 8.28 -6.44 -6.55
CA ALA A 15 6.83 -6.51 -6.57
C ALA A 15 6.23 -6.03 -5.24
N ALA A 16 5.08 -5.36 -5.34
CA ALA A 16 4.21 -5.00 -4.22
C ALA A 16 2.87 -5.74 -4.33
N LYS A 17 2.47 -6.38 -3.23
CA LYS A 17 1.16 -7.06 -3.10
C LYS A 17 0.47 -6.62 -1.83
N ILE A 18 -0.86 -6.72 -1.78
CA ILE A 18 -1.64 -6.45 -0.58
C ILE A 18 -2.26 -7.74 -0.09
N ASN A 19 -1.93 -8.15 1.14
CA ASN A 19 -2.40 -9.40 1.74
C ASN A 19 -3.94 -9.55 1.73
N THR A 20 -4.67 -8.45 1.86
CA THR A 20 -6.14 -8.41 1.88
C THR A 20 -6.79 -8.07 0.54
N LEU A 21 -6.00 -7.82 -0.51
CA LEU A 21 -6.47 -7.54 -1.87
C LEU A 21 -5.62 -8.37 -2.86
N PRO A 22 -5.97 -9.65 -3.05
CA PRO A 22 -5.12 -10.60 -3.76
C PRO A 22 -4.91 -10.25 -5.24
N ASP A 23 -5.85 -9.51 -5.83
CA ASP A 23 -5.77 -9.06 -7.22
C ASP A 23 -4.86 -7.84 -7.41
N PHE A 24 -4.46 -7.16 -6.32
CA PHE A 24 -3.52 -6.06 -6.41
C PHE A 24 -2.10 -6.59 -6.58
N ASN A 25 -1.48 -6.25 -7.71
CA ASN A 25 -0.09 -6.57 -8.00
C ASN A 25 0.57 -5.41 -8.76
N LEU A 26 1.64 -4.85 -8.19
CA LEU A 26 2.44 -3.82 -8.83
C LEU A 26 3.88 -4.31 -8.95
N GLN A 27 4.52 -4.07 -10.09
CA GLN A 27 5.92 -4.39 -10.32
C GLN A 27 6.70 -3.13 -10.70
N GLY A 28 7.96 -3.09 -10.32
CA GLY A 28 8.88 -2.01 -10.66
C GLY A 28 10.29 -2.53 -10.83
N ILE A 29 11.05 -1.90 -11.73
CA ILE A 29 12.44 -2.28 -12.03
C ILE A 29 13.37 -2.21 -10.80
N ASN A 30 12.99 -1.45 -9.78
CA ASN A 30 13.63 -1.41 -8.47
C ASN A 30 12.60 -0.96 -7.41
N GLN A 31 12.99 -1.05 -6.14
CA GLN A 31 12.13 -0.67 -5.01
C GLN A 31 11.73 0.82 -5.03
N ASP A 32 12.60 1.71 -5.51
CA ASP A 32 12.33 3.15 -5.53
C ASP A 32 11.23 3.52 -6.54
N VAL A 33 11.32 2.98 -7.75
CA VAL A 33 10.33 3.14 -8.82
C VAL A 33 9.00 2.53 -8.39
N LEU A 34 9.01 1.33 -7.80
CA LEU A 34 7.83 0.66 -7.27
C LEU A 34 7.09 1.54 -6.25
N LEU A 35 7.80 2.07 -5.24
CA LEU A 35 7.21 2.91 -4.20
C LEU A 35 6.68 4.23 -4.72
N THR A 36 7.34 4.80 -5.73
CA THR A 36 6.91 6.07 -6.35
C THR A 36 5.64 5.89 -7.18
N SER A 37 5.47 4.74 -7.83
CA SER A 37 4.28 4.39 -8.62
C SER A 37 3.11 3.85 -7.79
N LEU A 38 3.36 3.43 -6.54
CA LEU A 38 2.37 2.79 -5.67
C LEU A 38 1.08 3.60 -5.45
N PRO A 39 1.12 4.94 -5.21
CA PRO A 39 -0.10 5.73 -5.02
C PRO A 39 -1.05 5.71 -6.22
N ASP A 40 -0.50 5.85 -7.42
CA ASP A 40 -1.29 5.89 -8.66
C ASP A 40 -1.82 4.50 -9.02
N ALA A 41 -1.00 3.46 -8.83
CA ALA A 41 -1.43 2.07 -9.00
C ALA A 41 -2.58 1.71 -8.05
N LEU A 42 -2.52 2.11 -6.78
CA LEU A 42 -3.60 1.89 -5.82
C LEU A 42 -4.88 2.62 -6.21
N ARG A 43 -4.76 3.88 -6.66
CA ARG A 43 -5.92 4.65 -7.13
C ARG A 43 -6.58 3.98 -8.34
N HIS A 44 -5.78 3.53 -9.29
CA HIS A 44 -6.29 2.86 -10.49
C HIS A 44 -6.99 1.55 -10.12
N PHE A 45 -6.32 0.69 -9.34
CA PHE A 45 -6.90 -0.58 -8.86
C PHE A 45 -8.22 -0.37 -8.14
N ILE A 46 -8.31 0.60 -7.23
CA ILE A 46 -9.55 0.89 -6.49
C ILE A 46 -10.66 1.34 -7.44
N SER A 47 -10.34 2.17 -8.44
CA SER A 47 -11.31 2.62 -9.43
C SER A 47 -11.85 1.47 -10.29
N GLU A 48 -10.99 0.54 -10.70
CA GLU A 48 -11.39 -0.66 -11.44
C GLU A 48 -12.24 -1.58 -10.56
N TRP A 49 -11.78 -1.81 -9.33
CA TRP A 49 -12.52 -2.61 -8.35
C TRP A 49 -13.94 -2.09 -8.11
N GLU A 50 -14.11 -0.76 -7.98
CA GLU A 50 -15.43 -0.13 -7.81
C GLU A 50 -16.32 -0.24 -9.05
N GLY A 51 -15.73 -0.30 -10.25
CA GLY A 51 -16.46 -0.42 -11.52
C GLY A 51 -16.84 -1.86 -11.89
N GLU A 52 -16.02 -2.83 -11.51
CA GLU A 52 -16.13 -4.21 -12.00
C GLU A 52 -16.65 -5.19 -10.94
N THR A 53 -16.52 -4.87 -9.65
CA THR A 53 -16.90 -5.79 -8.58
C THR A 53 -18.40 -5.74 -8.31
N ASN A 54 -19.07 -6.89 -8.47
CA ASN A 54 -20.50 -7.01 -8.17
C ASN A 54 -20.77 -6.82 -6.66
N PRO A 55 -21.62 -5.85 -6.24
CA PRO A 55 -21.92 -5.58 -4.83
C PRO A 55 -22.54 -6.75 -4.05
N LYS A 56 -23.13 -7.72 -4.74
CA LYS A 56 -23.71 -8.94 -4.14
C LYS A 56 -22.71 -10.09 -4.04
N SER A 57 -21.51 -9.95 -4.59
CA SER A 57 -20.49 -11.01 -4.57
C SER A 57 -19.85 -11.15 -3.20
N LEU A 58 -19.36 -12.37 -2.90
CA LEU A 58 -18.55 -12.63 -1.71
C LEU A 58 -17.27 -11.78 -1.71
N LYS A 59 -16.66 -11.60 -2.90
CA LYS A 59 -15.49 -10.73 -3.11
C LYS A 59 -15.75 -9.31 -2.61
N TYR A 60 -16.88 -8.71 -3.01
CA TYR A 60 -17.26 -7.38 -2.55
C TYR A 60 -17.38 -7.33 -1.02
N GLN A 61 -18.06 -8.30 -0.40
CA GLN A 61 -18.24 -8.32 1.05
C GLN A 61 -16.92 -8.42 1.82
N GLN A 62 -15.95 -9.16 1.27
CA GLN A 62 -14.63 -9.35 1.88
C GLN A 62 -13.70 -8.15 1.67
N GLU A 63 -13.68 -7.57 0.47
CA GLU A 63 -12.69 -6.56 0.07
C GLU A 63 -13.19 -5.13 0.29
N PHE A 64 -14.51 -4.88 0.30
CA PHE A 64 -15.07 -3.53 0.46
C PHE A 64 -14.56 -2.78 1.71
N PRO A 65 -14.52 -3.39 2.91
CA PRO A 65 -14.01 -2.71 4.10
C PRO A 65 -12.53 -2.31 3.97
N VAL A 66 -11.73 -3.12 3.26
CA VAL A 66 -10.32 -2.86 2.97
C VAL A 66 -10.20 -1.67 2.03
N VAL A 67 -10.94 -1.70 0.92
CA VAL A 67 -10.93 -0.65 -0.11
C VAL A 67 -11.31 0.70 0.49
N GLN A 68 -12.38 0.76 1.29
CA GLN A 68 -12.77 2.00 1.97
C GLN A 68 -11.68 2.49 2.92
N ARG A 69 -11.02 1.59 3.65
CA ARG A 69 -9.90 1.95 4.54
C ARG A 69 -8.74 2.55 3.75
N ILE A 70 -8.30 1.93 2.65
CA ILE A 70 -7.22 2.46 1.81
C ILE A 70 -7.60 3.84 1.23
N LYS A 71 -8.82 4.00 0.69
CA LYS A 71 -9.31 5.30 0.20
C LYS A 71 -9.25 6.38 1.28
N SER A 72 -9.66 6.05 2.51
CA SER A 72 -9.71 7.01 3.62
C SER A 72 -8.34 7.44 4.13
N ARG A 73 -7.32 6.57 4.03
CA ARG A 73 -5.96 6.88 4.49
C ARG A 73 -5.20 7.75 3.49
N GLY A 74 -5.43 7.55 2.20
CA GLY A 74 -4.73 8.27 1.14
C GLY A 74 -3.24 7.90 1.06
N PHE A 75 -2.68 7.88 -0.16
CA PHE A 75 -1.25 7.72 -0.38
C PHE A 75 -0.69 9.01 -0.95
N TYR A 76 -0.07 9.82 -0.10
CA TYR A 76 0.55 11.08 -0.50
C TYR A 76 2.04 10.90 -0.78
N GLN A 77 2.58 11.74 -1.66
CA GLN A 77 4.01 11.73 -2.01
C GLN A 77 4.92 11.93 -0.79
N SER A 78 4.49 12.72 0.20
CA SER A 78 5.18 12.89 1.48
C SER A 78 5.22 11.61 2.33
N THR A 79 4.21 10.74 2.20
CA THR A 79 4.18 9.43 2.84
C THR A 79 5.22 8.49 2.20
N ILE A 80 5.35 8.52 0.88
CA ILE A 80 6.32 7.70 0.14
C ILE A 80 7.76 7.97 0.58
N TYR A 81 8.14 9.25 0.78
CA TYR A 81 9.46 9.60 1.29
C TYR A 81 9.72 8.99 2.68
N ARG A 82 8.78 9.12 3.61
CA ARG A 82 8.89 8.57 4.97
C ARG A 82 8.93 7.05 4.99
N ILE A 83 8.16 6.39 4.12
CA ILE A 83 8.22 4.94 3.94
C ILE A 83 9.62 4.50 3.49
N LYS A 84 10.21 5.18 2.49
CA LYS A 84 11.57 4.87 2.01
C LYS A 84 12.59 4.95 3.15
N GLU A 85 12.48 5.99 3.99
CA GLU A 85 13.33 6.16 5.17
C GLU A 85 13.16 5.03 6.20
N VAL A 86 11.91 4.69 6.55
CA VAL A 86 11.60 3.61 7.51
C VAL A 86 12.09 2.26 7.00
N LEU A 87 11.86 1.95 5.72
CA LEU A 87 12.30 0.70 5.10
C LEU A 87 13.85 0.59 5.14
N ALA A 88 14.56 1.68 4.84
CA ALA A 88 16.01 1.72 4.87
C ALA A 88 16.59 1.57 6.29
N GLN A 89 15.96 2.18 7.29
CA GLN A 89 16.45 2.13 8.68
C GLN A 89 16.11 0.81 9.38
N LYS A 90 14.96 0.19 9.07
CA LYS A 90 14.46 -0.99 9.79
C LYS A 90 14.51 -2.31 9.00
N GLN A 91 15.06 -2.32 7.77
CA GLN A 91 15.12 -3.50 6.89
C GLN A 91 13.77 -4.21 6.71
N LEU A 92 12.67 -3.46 6.73
CA LEU A 92 11.33 -4.03 6.66
C LEU A 92 11.04 -4.53 5.24
N THR A 93 10.37 -5.68 5.15
CA THR A 93 9.90 -6.28 3.90
C THR A 93 8.43 -5.98 3.60
N HIS A 94 7.75 -5.27 4.49
CA HIS A 94 6.34 -4.93 4.37
C HIS A 94 6.06 -3.55 4.95
N ILE A 95 4.95 -2.96 4.51
CA ILE A 95 4.45 -1.68 5.01
C ILE A 95 3.04 -1.90 5.55
N ASP A 96 2.81 -1.55 6.81
CA ASP A 96 1.46 -1.50 7.38
C ASP A 96 0.75 -0.20 6.94
N LEU A 97 -0.48 -0.31 6.43
CA LEU A 97 -1.31 0.84 6.08
C LEU A 97 -1.59 1.75 7.28
N GLU A 98 -1.67 1.21 8.50
CA GLU A 98 -1.84 2.03 9.71
C GLU A 98 -0.53 2.74 10.08
N LEU A 99 0.64 2.14 9.79
CA LEU A 99 1.92 2.86 9.87
C LEU A 99 1.91 4.03 8.90
N ILE A 100 1.48 3.84 7.66
CA ILE A 100 1.31 4.92 6.67
C ILE A 100 0.41 6.06 7.21
N HIS A 101 -0.71 5.71 7.85
CA HIS A 101 -1.59 6.70 8.47
C HIS A 101 -0.90 7.46 9.62
N CYS A 102 -0.14 6.76 10.47
CA CYS A 102 0.64 7.38 11.54
C CYS A 102 1.75 8.29 10.99
N LEU A 103 2.43 7.87 9.92
CA LEU A 103 3.44 8.65 9.20
C LEU A 103 2.88 9.93 8.58
N GLN A 104 1.56 10.07 8.41
CA GLN A 104 0.94 11.28 7.87
C GLN A 104 0.61 12.32 8.95
N ARG A 105 0.59 11.94 10.22
CA ARG A 105 0.36 12.86 11.35
C ARG A 105 1.67 13.57 11.71
N LYS A 106 1.56 14.79 12.25
CA LYS A 106 2.71 15.69 12.50
C LYS A 106 3.77 15.14 13.47
N ASP A 107 3.50 14.05 14.19
CA ASP A 107 4.33 13.56 15.30
C ASP A 107 5.22 12.35 14.94
N TYR A 108 5.57 12.15 13.66
CA TYR A 108 6.46 11.06 13.24
C TYR A 108 7.82 11.05 13.97
N GLU A 109 8.35 12.23 14.29
CA GLU A 109 9.60 12.36 15.06
C GLU A 109 9.51 11.69 16.44
N ALA A 110 8.32 11.58 17.04
CA ALA A 110 8.12 10.93 18.34
C ALA A 110 8.04 9.39 18.26
N LEU A 111 7.86 8.81 17.07
CA LEU A 111 7.82 7.35 16.85
C LEU A 111 9.21 6.77 16.51
N MET A 112 10.17 7.64 16.21
CA MET A 112 11.55 7.28 15.84
C MET A 112 12.56 7.48 16.99
N ALA A 113 12.14 8.12 18.08
CA ALA A 113 12.88 8.26 19.33
C ALA A 113 12.67 7.04 20.24
#